data_AF-A0A368A4L6-F1
#
_entry.id   AF-A0A368A4L6-F1
#
_cell.length_a   1.000
_cell.length_b   1.000
_cell.length_c   1.000
_cell.angle_alpha   90.00
_cell.angle_beta   90.00
_cell.angle_gamma   90.00
#
_symmetry.space_group_name_H-M   'P 1'
#
loop_
_entity.id
_entity.type
_entity.pdbx_description
1 polymer ?
#
loop_
_entity_poly.entity_id
_entity_poly.type
_entity_poly.pdbx_seq_one_letter_code
_entity_poly.pdbx_strand_id
1 'polypeptide(L)'
;MVLRIDSQKNKQVLQELLRAHQYCRKFGIISDLVILNEQAFSYAQETQNAINSLCETYRNYSIDSNGKRQIFTLKLDMISTKSFHTLLSSARFGLHAINGSLSEQLTINQYTEINPKIHPLNYLIKNFGNTTH
;
A
#
# COMPACT_ATOMS: atom_id res chain seq x y z
N MET A 1 -4.24 3.73 4.55
CA MET A 1 -3.44 2.51 4.29
C MET A 1 -2.67 2.72 3.01
N VAL A 2 -1.42 2.26 2.96
CA VAL A 2 -0.60 2.27 1.74
C VAL A 2 -0.07 0.86 1.51
N LEU A 3 -0.21 0.34 0.29
CA LEU A 3 0.41 -0.91 -0.15
C LEU A 3 1.37 -0.63 -1.29
N ARG A 4 2.63 -1.03 -1.09
CA ARG A 4 3.69 -0.96 -2.08
C ARG A 4 3.77 -2.28 -2.84
N ILE A 5 3.68 -2.24 -4.16
CA ILE A 5 3.72 -3.40 -5.06
C ILE A 5 4.84 -3.18 -6.07
N ASP A 6 5.81 -4.08 -6.05
CA ASP A 6 6.97 -4.09 -6.93
C ASP A 6 6.81 -5.04 -8.12
N SER A 7 5.84 -5.95 -8.08
CA SER A 7 5.60 -6.95 -9.11
C SER A 7 4.16 -7.44 -9.15
N GLN A 8 3.70 -7.76 -10.36
CA GLN A 8 2.42 -8.40 -10.60
C GLN A 8 2.29 -9.81 -9.95
N LYS A 9 3.40 -10.46 -9.58
CA LYS A 9 3.35 -11.75 -8.90
C LYS A 9 2.72 -11.64 -7.50
N ASN A 10 2.75 -10.45 -6.90
CA ASN A 10 2.28 -10.20 -5.55
C ASN A 10 0.83 -9.68 -5.49
N LYS A 11 0.02 -9.97 -6.53
CA LYS A 11 -1.41 -9.55 -6.63
C LYS A 11 -2.28 -10.11 -5.50
N GLN A 12 -1.91 -11.23 -4.88
CA GLN A 12 -2.69 -11.83 -3.81
C GLN A 12 -2.83 -10.89 -2.60
N VAL A 13 -1.74 -10.27 -2.17
CA VAL A 13 -1.73 -9.32 -1.04
C VAL A 13 -2.64 -8.11 -1.34
N LEU A 14 -2.66 -7.65 -2.60
CA LEU A 14 -3.57 -6.60 -3.05
C LEU A 14 -5.04 -7.03 -2.92
N GLN A 15 -5.37 -8.25 -3.35
CA GLN A 15 -6.74 -8.77 -3.22
C GLN A 15 -7.17 -8.91 -1.76
N GLU A 16 -6.29 -9.43 -0.91
CA GLU A 16 -6.53 -9.56 0.54
C GLU A 16 -6.78 -8.18 1.16
N LEU A 17 -5.96 -7.18 0.83
CA LEU A 17 -6.10 -5.83 1.37
C LEU A 17 -7.35 -5.12 0.88
N LEU A 18 -7.73 -5.29 -0.40
CA LEU A 18 -8.97 -4.76 -0.94
C LEU A 18 -10.20 -5.33 -0.23
N ARG A 19 -10.20 -6.64 0.07
CA ARG A 19 -11.25 -7.29 0.87
C ARG A 19 -11.27 -6.78 2.30
N ALA A 20 -10.10 -6.64 2.94
CA ALA A 20 -9.98 -6.12 4.30
C ALA A 20 -10.50 -4.67 4.38
N HIS A 21 -10.15 -3.82 3.42
CA HIS A 21 -10.64 -2.45 3.31
C HIS A 21 -12.17 -2.40 3.16
N GLN A 22 -12.73 -3.25 2.28
CA GLN A 22 -14.18 -3.36 2.13
C GLN A 22 -14.87 -3.83 3.41
N TYR A 23 -14.25 -4.78 4.14
CA TYR A 23 -14.72 -5.24 5.43
C TYR A 23 -14.71 -4.09 6.45
N CYS A 24 -13.61 -3.35 6.61
CA CYS A 24 -13.53 -2.18 7.48
C CYS A 24 -14.68 -1.18 7.26
N ARG A 25 -15.04 -0.92 6.00
CA ARG A 25 -16.20 -0.07 5.68
C ARG A 25 -17.52 -0.62 6.20
N LYS A 26 -17.74 -1.94 6.14
CA LYS A 26 -18.96 -2.56 6.71
C LYS A 26 -19.07 -2.35 8.23
N PHE A 27 -17.94 -2.15 8.92
CA PHE A 27 -17.88 -1.82 10.34
C PHE A 27 -17.80 -0.31 10.62
N GLY A 28 -18.01 0.55 9.62
CA GLY A 28 -17.99 2.01 9.77
C GLY A 28 -16.59 2.63 9.84
N ILE A 29 -15.53 1.84 9.61
CA ILE A 29 -14.16 2.35 9.57
C ILE A 29 -13.87 2.87 8.16
N ILE A 30 -13.88 4.20 8.03
CA ILE A 30 -13.54 4.89 6.78
C ILE A 30 -12.04 5.14 6.74
N SER A 31 -11.37 4.69 5.67
CA SER A 31 -9.95 4.96 5.45
C SER A 31 -9.62 5.01 3.97
N ASP A 32 -8.65 5.85 3.60
CA ASP A 32 -8.10 5.85 2.25
C ASP A 32 -7.11 4.69 2.09
N LEU A 33 -7.20 4.00 0.95
CA LEU A 33 -6.29 2.95 0.52
C LEU A 33 -5.55 3.42 -0.73
N VAL A 34 -4.23 3.52 -0.63
CA VAL A 34 -3.36 3.88 -1.75
C VAL A 34 -2.53 2.67 -2.14
N ILE A 35 -2.60 2.29 -3.41
CA ILE A 35 -1.77 1.25 -4.01
C ILE A 35 -0.67 1.92 -4.82
N LEU A 36 0.58 1.73 -4.40
CA LEU A 36 1.75 2.32 -5.02
C LEU A 36 2.51 1.27 -5.82
N ASN A 37 2.59 1.47 -7.13
CA ASN A 37 3.39 0.66 -8.02
C ASN A 37 4.84 1.15 -8.02
N GLU A 38 5.76 0.30 -7.55
CA GLU A 38 7.21 0.54 -7.46
C GLU A 38 8.00 -0.20 -8.54
N GLN A 39 7.31 -0.91 -9.44
CA GLN A 39 7.95 -1.63 -10.54
C GLN A 39 8.73 -0.67 -11.44
N ALA A 40 9.97 -1.05 -11.78
CA ALA A 40 10.79 -0.34 -12.74
C ALA A 40 10.09 -0.22 -14.13
N PHE A 41 10.37 0.86 -14.85
CA PHE A 41 9.65 1.28 -16.06
C PHE A 41 9.45 0.16 -17.10
N SER A 42 10.46 -0.70 -17.30
CA SER A 42 10.45 -1.80 -18.28
C SER A 42 9.33 -2.83 -18.09
N TYR A 43 8.78 -2.98 -16.87
CA TYR A 43 7.67 -3.90 -16.56
C TYR A 43 6.49 -3.20 -15.88
N ALA A 44 6.56 -1.88 -15.70
CA ALA A 44 5.61 -1.11 -14.92
C ALA A 44 4.20 -1.15 -15.52
N GLN A 45 4.07 -1.21 -16.85
CA GLN A 45 2.78 -1.14 -17.53
C GLN A 45 1.89 -2.36 -17.24
N GLU A 46 2.43 -3.56 -17.31
CA GLU A 46 1.67 -4.79 -17.05
C GLU A 46 1.23 -4.87 -15.59
N THR A 47 2.14 -4.57 -14.66
CA THR A 47 1.84 -4.47 -13.22
C THR A 47 0.78 -3.40 -12.95
N GLN A 48 0.89 -2.22 -13.58
CA GLN A 48 -0.09 -1.14 -13.41
C GLN A 48 -1.47 -1.53 -13.94
N ASN A 49 -1.54 -2.17 -15.10
CA ASN A 49 -2.79 -2.65 -15.68
C ASN A 49 -3.47 -3.64 -14.73
N ALA A 50 -2.71 -4.60 -14.20
CA ALA A 50 -3.26 -5.56 -13.25
C ALA A 50 -3.74 -4.93 -11.94
N ILE A 51 -3.00 -3.97 -11.40
CA ILE A 51 -3.41 -3.18 -10.22
C ILE A 51 -4.72 -2.45 -10.51
N ASN A 52 -4.79 -1.75 -11.65
CA ASN A 52 -5.96 -0.99 -12.03
C ASN A 52 -7.18 -1.90 -12.23
N SER A 53 -7.04 -3.01 -12.95
CA SER A 53 -8.12 -3.99 -13.16
C SER A 53 -8.65 -4.54 -11.84
N LEU A 54 -7.77 -4.92 -10.90
CA LEU A 54 -8.20 -5.39 -9.59
C LEU A 54 -8.90 -4.29 -8.80
N CYS A 55 -8.34 -3.08 -8.77
CA CYS A 55 -8.91 -1.98 -8.00
C CYS A 55 -10.24 -1.47 -8.57
N GLU A 56 -10.45 -1.54 -9.89
CA GLU A 56 -11.68 -1.07 -10.56
C GLU A 56 -12.92 -1.78 -10.00
N THR A 57 -12.85 -3.10 -9.84
CA THR A 57 -13.94 -3.91 -9.28
C THR A 57 -14.35 -3.41 -7.89
N TYR A 58 -13.39 -2.98 -7.05
CA TYR A 58 -13.67 -2.54 -5.68
C TYR A 58 -14.02 -1.05 -5.61
N ARG A 59 -13.54 -0.22 -6.54
CA ARG A 59 -13.83 1.22 -6.57
C ARG A 59 -15.32 1.50 -6.72
N ASN A 60 -16.03 0.71 -7.52
CA ASN A 60 -17.48 0.83 -7.69
C ASN A 60 -18.25 0.65 -6.37
N TYR A 61 -17.72 -0.17 -5.45
CA TYR A 61 -18.31 -0.39 -4.14
C TYR A 61 -17.75 0.51 -3.04
N SER A 62 -16.70 1.29 -3.33
CA SER A 62 -15.91 2.06 -2.36
C SER A 62 -16.13 3.57 -2.47
N ILE A 63 -17.18 3.98 -3.18
CA ILE A 63 -17.71 5.33 -3.12
C ILE A 63 -18.35 5.51 -1.74
N ASP A 64 -17.92 6.51 -0.99
CA ASP A 64 -18.55 6.85 0.28
C ASP A 64 -19.87 7.58 0.09
N SER A 65 -20.58 7.88 1.19
CA SER A 65 -21.84 8.62 1.15
C SER A 65 -21.74 9.99 0.46
N ASN A 66 -20.52 10.51 0.31
CA ASN A 66 -20.23 11.82 -0.25
C ASN A 66 -19.67 11.73 -1.68
N GLY A 67 -19.72 10.54 -2.30
CA GLY A 67 -19.24 10.35 -3.68
C GLY A 67 -17.71 10.24 -3.79
N LYS A 68 -16.96 10.21 -2.69
CA LYS A 68 -15.49 10.20 -2.73
C LYS A 68 -14.96 8.79 -2.92
N ARG A 69 -13.99 8.66 -3.82
CA ARG A 69 -13.20 7.43 -4.00
C ARG A 69 -12.25 7.29 -2.83
N GLN A 70 -12.18 6.09 -2.26
CA GLN A 70 -11.28 5.76 -1.15
C GLN A 70 -10.14 4.83 -1.57
N ILE A 71 -10.10 4.42 -2.84
CA ILE A 71 -9.04 3.57 -3.40
C ILE A 71 -8.34 4.35 -4.50
N PHE A 72 -7.03 4.51 -4.35
CA PHE A 72 -6.17 5.28 -5.25
C PHE A 72 -5.04 4.39 -5.77
N THR A 73 -4.69 4.54 -7.04
CA THR A 73 -3.55 3.86 -7.65
C THR A 73 -2.53 4.90 -8.08
N LEU A 74 -1.28 4.75 -7.67
CA LEU A 74 -0.18 5.66 -7.97
C LEU A 74 1.00 4.88 -8.52
N LYS A 75 1.84 5.55 -9.32
CA LYS A 75 3.15 5.04 -9.72
C LYS A 75 4.23 5.82 -8.99
N LEU A 76 5.26 5.12 -8.51
CA LEU A 76 6.37 5.76 -7.79
C LEU A 76 7.12 6.78 -8.67
N ASP A 77 7.23 6.52 -9.97
CA ASP A 77 7.88 7.43 -10.94
C ASP A 77 7.09 8.72 -11.20
N MET A 78 5.81 8.77 -10.82
CA MET A 78 4.95 9.94 -10.99
C MET A 78 4.84 10.82 -9.73
N ILE A 79 5.46 10.42 -8.63
CA ILE A 79 5.42 11.17 -7.37
C ILE A 79 6.80 11.61 -6.94
N SER A 80 6.89 12.83 -6.39
CA SER A 80 8.14 13.30 -5.80
C SER A 80 8.50 12.47 -4.56
N THR A 81 9.79 12.36 -4.26
CA THR A 81 10.29 11.72 -3.04
C THR A 81 9.66 12.32 -1.78
N LYS A 82 9.47 13.64 -1.75
CA LYS A 82 8.77 14.33 -0.65
C LYS A 82 7.32 13.85 -0.53
N SER A 83 6.58 13.80 -1.63
CA SER A 83 5.19 13.31 -1.64
C SER A 83 5.09 11.86 -1.19
N PHE A 84 6.04 11.02 -1.61
CA PHE A 84 6.14 9.63 -1.17
C PHE A 84 6.33 9.51 0.35
N HIS A 85 7.28 10.26 0.93
CA HIS A 85 7.49 10.24 2.38
C HIS A 85 6.29 10.80 3.16
N THR A 86 5.65 11.85 2.67
CA THR A 86 4.42 12.39 3.28
C THR A 86 3.29 11.36 3.24
N LEU A 87 3.13 10.66 2.11
CA LEU A 87 2.15 9.59 1.97
C LEU A 87 2.41 8.46 2.97
N LEU A 88 3.65 7.98 3.08
CA LEU A 88 4.00 6.94 4.05
C LEU A 88 3.84 7.40 5.50
N SER A 89 4.20 8.64 5.82
CA SER A 89 4.12 9.17 7.19
C SER A 89 2.68 9.41 7.65
N SER A 90 1.76 9.68 6.72
CA SER A 90 0.34 9.84 7.02
C SER A 90 -0.43 8.51 7.07
N ALA A 91 0.16 7.43 6.56
CA ALA A 91 -0.47 6.12 6.52
C ALA A 91 -0.39 5.41 7.88
N ARG A 92 -1.54 5.06 8.47
CA ARG A 92 -1.60 4.18 9.66
C ARG A 92 -1.01 2.79 9.41
N PHE A 93 -1.15 2.28 8.19
CA PHE A 93 -0.58 1.00 7.79
C PHE A 93 0.23 1.21 6.52
N GLY A 94 1.54 0.99 6.62
CA GLY A 94 2.46 0.87 5.49
C GLY A 94 2.76 -0.60 5.23
N LEU A 95 2.31 -1.11 4.09
CA LEU A 95 2.45 -2.50 3.68
C LEU A 95 3.33 -2.59 2.45
N HIS A 96 4.05 -3.70 2.30
CA HIS A 96 4.85 -3.98 1.11
C HIS A 96 4.60 -5.42 0.67
N ALA A 97 4.22 -5.61 -0.58
CA ALA A 97 3.81 -6.91 -1.09
C ALA A 97 4.90 -8.00 -1.03
N ILE A 98 6.17 -7.62 -0.89
CA ILE A 98 7.30 -8.54 -0.72
C ILE A 98 7.41 -9.09 0.71
N ASN A 99 6.79 -8.44 1.70
CA ASN A 99 6.87 -8.81 3.11
C ASN A 99 5.91 -9.97 3.47
N GLY A 100 5.43 -10.73 2.48
CA GLY A 100 4.52 -11.86 2.67
C GLY A 100 3.04 -11.48 2.62
N SER A 101 2.19 -12.41 3.06
CA SER A 101 0.74 -12.28 3.11
C SER A 101 0.27 -11.10 3.97
N LEU A 102 -0.99 -10.68 3.78
CA LEU A 102 -1.54 -9.58 4.57
C LEU A 102 -1.52 -9.90 6.08
N SER A 103 -1.84 -11.13 6.47
CA SER A 103 -1.87 -11.57 7.88
C SER A 103 -0.50 -11.48 8.54
N GLU A 104 0.56 -11.90 7.85
CA GLU A 104 1.95 -11.79 8.33
C GLU A 104 2.33 -10.32 8.59
N GLN A 105 1.99 -9.43 7.64
CA GLN A 105 2.32 -8.02 7.77
C GLN A 105 1.51 -7.29 8.85
N LEU A 106 0.23 -7.62 9.01
CA LEU A 106 -0.62 -7.03 10.05
C LEU A 106 -0.15 -7.45 11.45
N THR A 107 0.32 -8.69 11.60
CA THR A 107 0.90 -9.17 12.86
C THR A 107 2.12 -8.34 13.25
N ILE A 108 3.02 -8.05 12.29
CA ILE A 108 4.24 -7.25 12.54
C ILE A 108 3.93 -5.79 12.87
N ASN A 109 2.97 -5.18 12.16
CA ASN A 109 2.57 -3.79 12.43
C ASN A 109 1.84 -3.64 13.77
N GLN A 110 1.08 -4.66 14.22
CA GLN A 110 0.48 -4.67 15.55
C GLN A 110 1.54 -4.61 16.67
N TYR A 111 2.64 -5.36 16.56
CA TYR A 111 3.72 -5.30 17.57
C TYR A 111 4.45 -3.96 17.61
N THR A 112 4.42 -3.20 16.53
CA THR A 112 5.07 -1.90 16.42
C THR A 112 4.26 -0.78 17.08
N GLU A 113 2.93 -0.83 17.00
CA GLU A 113 2.06 0.10 17.72
C GLU A 113 2.09 -0.13 19.25
N ILE A 114 2.37 -1.37 19.69
CA ILE A 114 2.50 -1.70 21.12
C ILE A 114 3.92 -1.38 21.66
N ASN A 115 4.90 -1.15 20.77
CA ASN A 115 6.26 -0.75 21.13
C ASN A 115 6.78 0.38 20.22
N PRO A 116 6.60 1.66 20.60
CA PRO A 116 6.86 2.82 19.73
C PRO A 116 8.33 3.04 19.33
N LYS A 117 9.26 2.17 19.73
CA LYS A 117 10.68 2.24 19.36
C LYS A 117 11.01 1.62 18.00
N ILE A 118 10.10 0.90 17.36
CA ILE A 118 10.36 0.20 16.09
C ILE A 118 9.65 0.91 14.92
N HIS A 119 9.89 2.21 14.71
CA HIS A 119 9.26 2.90 13.57
C HIS A 119 9.68 2.26 12.22
N PRO A 120 8.76 1.99 11.27
CA PRO A 120 9.10 1.34 9.98
C PRO A 120 10.10 2.14 9.12
N LEU A 121 10.26 3.43 9.40
CA LEU A 121 11.31 4.26 8.81
C LEU A 121 12.71 3.74 9.17
N ASN A 122 12.94 3.21 10.37
CA ASN A 122 14.25 2.64 10.74
C ASN A 122 14.59 1.39 9.93
N TYR A 123 13.59 0.59 9.53
CA TYR A 123 13.83 -0.61 8.71
C TYR A 123 14.11 -0.25 7.25
N LEU A 124 13.45 0.78 6.72
CA LEU A 124 13.68 1.27 5.36
C LEU A 124 15.02 2.03 5.26
N ILE A 125 15.42 2.81 6.26
CA ILE A 125 16.74 3.48 6.27
C ILE A 125 17.88 2.45 6.29
N LYS A 126 17.73 1.35 7.03
CA LYS A 126 18.77 0.31 7.14
C LYS A 126 18.98 -0.49 5.85
N ASN A 127 17.92 -0.68 5.06
CA ASN A 127 17.98 -1.48 3.82
C ASN A 127 18.25 -0.64 2.56
N PHE A 128 18.05 0.67 2.59
CA PHE A 128 18.35 1.58 1.47
C PHE A 128 19.65 2.38 1.65
N GLY A 129 20.38 2.17 2.75
CA GLY A 129 21.63 2.88 3.06
C GLY A 129 22.93 2.31 2.48
N ASN A 130 22.90 1.16 1.79
CA ASN A 130 24.12 0.53 1.25
C ASN A 130 24.13 0.48 -0.28
N THR A 131 24.10 1.64 -0.93
CA THR A 131 24.67 1.80 -2.28
C THR A 131 25.12 3.25 -2.46
N THR A 132 26.38 3.54 -2.14
CA THR A 132 27.28 4.39 -2.93
C THR A 132 28.69 4.38 -2.32
N HIS A 133 29.65 3.94 -3.14
CA HIS A 133 31.10 4.13 -3.12
C HIS A 133 31.96 3.57 -1.99
#